data_AF-A0A957UX42-F1
#
_entry.id   AF-A0A957UX42-F1
#
_cell.length_a   1.000
_cell.length_b   1.000
_cell.length_c   1.000
_cell.angle_alpha   90.00
_cell.angle_beta   90.00
_cell.angle_gamma   90.00
#
_symmetry.space_group_name_H-M   'P 1'
#
loop_
_entity.id
_entity.type
_entity.pdbx_description
1 polymer ?
#
loop_
_entity_poly.entity_id
_entity_poly.type
_entity_poly.pdbx_seq_one_letter_code
_entity_poly.pdbx_strand_id
1 'polypeptide(L)'
;MTTLRIQLLGTPQVYVDGEVAALDRRKSLAILAYLAVTGRVLGRDSLAALFWPDSDQTRARMSLRRALSSLNQMIGHHHIQASQDAVELVASPALHVDVAEFHRLCADRDAAPSLQQAIALYHGDFMAGFSLTDAPDFDIWQSQQSEQLHVLLLRALQRLAQLQQAAGDHAGMADTARRWVECDPLDERAYEHLITALALLGQRSTALRQYEACVETLRAELGVEPGESLRKLHASIQAGELMPVAADSPLVATPATVAAPPDAAPIKVRRRHWPETNLPRQTTAFVGRTQEIGAIKQLLLDTVDCQLLTLVAPGGMGKTRLALKAAEECVDAFQDGIHFVSLEEITDVDGLHTALAGALQLPLQNRQDVGRALFEALRSAAMLLVLDNCEALAGSVAWLAALTTEAPEVKILATARERLHLQNEWVFDVEGLRCPDLAPAGIGETVRRLADSWQEYSA
;
A
#
# COMPACT_ATOMS: atom_id res chain seq x y z
N MET A 1 -19.77 19.61 20.23
CA MET A 1 -18.83 18.48 20.32
C MET A 1 -17.44 19.06 20.18
N THR A 2 -16.52 18.68 21.05
CA THR A 2 -15.12 19.16 20.99
C THR A 2 -14.45 18.62 19.74
N THR A 3 -13.82 19.49 18.97
CA THR A 3 -13.07 19.11 17.76
C THR A 3 -11.64 18.78 18.15
N LEU A 4 -11.17 17.58 17.78
CA LEU A 4 -9.84 17.10 18.06
C LEU A 4 -9.09 16.92 16.74
N ARG A 5 -7.98 17.64 16.57
CA ARG A 5 -7.08 17.47 15.42
C ARG A 5 -5.71 17.00 15.89
N ILE A 6 -5.24 15.90 15.34
CA ILE A 6 -3.96 15.27 15.64
C ILE A 6 -3.10 15.38 14.39
N GLN A 7 -1.96 16.06 14.51
CA GLN A 7 -0.97 16.22 13.45
C GLN A 7 0.28 15.42 13.80
N LEU A 8 0.65 14.47 12.94
CA LEU A 8 1.78 13.57 13.13
C LEU A 8 2.72 13.55 11.91
N LEU A 9 2.36 14.16 10.78
CA LEU A 9 3.24 14.27 9.60
C LEU A 9 4.18 15.49 9.72
N GLY A 10 5.20 15.32 10.55
CA GLY A 10 6.13 16.35 11.01
C GLY A 10 6.24 16.32 12.53
N THR A 11 6.60 17.45 13.14
CA THR A 11 6.63 17.54 14.61
C THR A 11 5.21 17.35 15.17
N PRO A 12 5.01 16.40 16.11
CA PRO A 12 3.67 16.00 16.51
C PRO A 12 2.98 17.11 17.32
N GLN A 13 1.75 17.45 16.93
CA GLN A 13 0.94 18.50 17.54
C GLN A 13 -0.51 18.05 17.69
N VAL A 14 -1.15 18.45 18.77
CA VAL A 14 -2.55 18.13 19.05
C VAL A 14 -3.32 19.42 19.30
N TYR A 15 -4.48 19.55 18.69
CA TYR A 15 -5.33 20.71 18.77
C TYR A 15 -6.70 20.30 19.30
N VAL A 16 -7.22 21.07 20.26
CA VAL A 16 -8.54 20.89 20.86
C VAL A 16 -9.30 22.18 20.65
N ASP A 17 -10.41 22.12 19.92
CA ASP A 17 -11.20 23.29 19.51
C ASP A 17 -10.38 24.39 18.83
N GLY A 18 -9.32 23.99 18.10
CA GLY A 18 -8.42 24.89 17.37
C GLY A 18 -7.21 25.39 18.15
N GLU A 19 -7.16 25.18 19.46
CA GLU A 19 -6.05 25.59 20.34
C GLU A 19 -5.05 24.44 20.54
N VAL A 20 -3.75 24.76 20.61
CA VAL A 20 -2.72 23.74 20.84
C VAL A 20 -2.85 23.17 22.25
N ALA A 21 -3.08 21.87 22.35
CA ALA A 21 -3.11 21.17 23.62
C ALA A 21 -1.68 20.96 24.14
N ALA A 22 -1.37 21.56 25.28
CA ALA A 22 -0.12 21.33 25.99
C ALA A 22 -0.14 19.92 26.60
N LEU A 23 0.43 18.94 25.89
CA LEU A 23 0.58 17.59 26.39
C LEU A 23 1.78 17.54 27.34
N ASP A 24 1.52 17.67 28.64
CA ASP A 24 2.52 17.69 29.72
C ASP A 24 3.40 16.42 29.80
N ARG A 25 3.05 15.35 29.06
CA ARG A 25 3.74 14.06 29.10
C ARG A 25 3.94 13.48 27.70
N ARG A 26 5.21 13.30 27.30
CA ARG A 26 5.59 12.66 26.02
C ARG A 26 4.90 11.31 25.80
N LYS A 27 4.84 10.43 26.81
CA LYS A 27 4.14 9.13 26.68
C LYS A 27 2.65 9.26 26.40
N SER A 28 1.98 10.30 26.90
CA SER A 28 0.56 10.54 26.59
C SER A 28 0.39 10.85 25.11
N LEU A 29 1.24 11.72 24.54
CA LEU A 29 1.24 12.00 23.10
C LEU A 29 1.51 10.73 22.28
N ALA A 30 2.48 9.92 22.68
CA ALA A 30 2.81 8.68 21.99
C ALA A 30 1.66 7.66 22.01
N ILE A 31 0.98 7.50 23.16
CA ILE A 31 -0.22 6.64 23.27
C ILE A 31 -1.32 7.16 22.35
N LEU A 32 -1.56 8.47 22.33
CA LEU A 32 -2.57 9.08 21.46
C LEU A 32 -2.23 8.88 19.98
N ALA A 33 -0.98 9.09 19.59
CA ALA A 33 -0.50 8.85 18.22
C ALA A 33 -0.66 7.38 17.83
N TYR A 34 -0.28 6.44 18.71
CA TYR A 34 -0.44 5.01 18.48
C TYR A 34 -1.91 4.62 18.28
N LEU A 35 -2.81 5.12 19.15
CA LEU A 35 -4.25 4.88 19.01
C LEU A 35 -4.82 5.50 17.72
N ALA A 36 -4.38 6.71 17.38
CA ALA A 36 -4.87 7.44 16.20
C ALA A 36 -4.47 6.78 14.88
N VAL A 37 -3.23 6.29 14.78
CA VAL A 37 -2.71 5.65 13.56
C VAL A 37 -3.20 4.22 13.43
N THR A 38 -3.25 3.45 14.54
CA THR A 38 -3.74 2.07 14.46
C THR A 38 -5.24 1.99 14.20
N GLY A 39 -6.03 2.95 14.69
CA GLY A 39 -7.48 3.01 14.49
C GLY A 39 -8.24 1.79 15.04
N ARG A 40 -7.61 1.03 15.94
CA ARG A 40 -8.10 -0.26 16.46
C ARG A 40 -8.40 -0.18 17.95
N VAL A 41 -9.24 -1.12 18.39
CA VAL A 41 -9.46 -1.40 19.81
C VAL A 41 -8.26 -2.19 20.33
N LEU A 42 -7.55 -1.64 21.31
CA LEU A 42 -6.30 -2.21 21.83
C LEU A 42 -6.46 -2.71 23.26
N GLY A 43 -5.87 -3.87 23.54
CA GLY A 43 -5.81 -4.42 24.89
C GLY A 43 -4.98 -3.55 25.82
N ARG A 44 -5.44 -3.33 27.05
CA ARG A 44 -4.71 -2.55 28.07
C ARG A 44 -3.37 -3.15 28.42
N ASP A 45 -3.26 -4.48 28.43
CA ASP A 45 -2.00 -5.18 28.71
C ASP A 45 -0.99 -4.98 27.59
N SER A 46 -1.43 -5.09 26.34
CA SER A 46 -0.58 -4.84 25.17
C SER A 46 -0.06 -3.40 25.16
N LEU A 47 -0.95 -2.42 25.40
CA LEU A 47 -0.54 -1.02 25.52
C LEU A 47 0.40 -0.78 26.71
N ALA A 48 0.14 -1.42 27.85
CA ALA A 48 0.98 -1.28 29.03
C ALA A 48 2.39 -1.86 28.79
N ALA A 49 2.49 -3.01 28.13
CA ALA A 49 3.76 -3.63 27.76
C ALA A 49 4.54 -2.78 26.74
N LEU A 50 3.86 -2.28 25.70
CA LEU A 50 4.46 -1.44 24.65
C LEU A 50 5.15 -0.18 25.22
N PHE A 51 4.50 0.48 26.18
CA PHE A 51 4.98 1.77 26.71
C PHE A 51 5.76 1.67 28.03
N TRP A 52 5.70 0.54 28.74
CA TRP A 52 6.43 0.32 30.00
C TRP A 52 6.98 -1.13 30.09
N PRO A 53 7.89 -1.53 29.19
CA PRO A 53 8.36 -2.92 29.11
C PRO A 53 9.12 -3.39 30.36
N ASP A 54 9.82 -2.48 31.04
CA ASP A 54 10.60 -2.78 32.24
C ASP A 54 9.77 -2.80 33.54
N SER A 55 8.48 -2.49 33.45
CA SER A 55 7.58 -2.48 34.62
C SER A 55 6.85 -3.80 34.77
N ASP A 56 6.65 -4.23 36.02
CA ASP A 56 5.67 -5.29 36.28
C ASP A 56 4.26 -4.87 35.83
N GLN A 57 3.42 -5.86 35.50
CA GLN A 57 2.10 -5.64 34.92
C GLN A 57 1.21 -4.72 35.77
N THR A 58 1.32 -4.76 37.09
CA THR A 58 0.50 -3.93 37.99
C THR A 58 0.93 -2.47 37.91
N ARG A 59 2.24 -2.19 37.97
CA ARG A 59 2.78 -0.83 37.81
C ARG A 59 2.57 -0.27 36.41
N ALA A 60 2.71 -1.10 35.38
CA ALA A 60 2.46 -0.72 33.99
C ALA A 60 1.00 -0.30 33.78
N ARG A 61 0.03 -1.10 34.26
CA ARG A 61 -1.41 -0.76 34.21
C ARG A 61 -1.76 0.51 34.96
N MET A 62 -1.16 0.73 36.13
CA MET A 62 -1.36 1.97 36.90
C MET A 62 -0.82 3.20 36.17
N SER A 63 0.33 3.06 35.51
CA SER A 63 0.92 4.13 34.70
C SER A 63 0.08 4.43 33.45
N LEU A 64 -0.39 3.39 32.76
CA LEU A 64 -1.34 3.51 31.64
C LEU A 64 -2.63 4.24 32.09
N ARG A 65 -3.22 3.86 33.23
CA ARG A 65 -4.41 4.53 33.76
C ARG A 65 -4.18 6.02 34.00
N ARG A 66 -3.04 6.42 34.57
CA ARG A 66 -2.69 7.83 34.77
C ARG A 66 -2.51 8.56 33.44
N ALA A 67 -1.84 7.95 32.47
CA ALA A 67 -1.63 8.53 31.14
C ALA A 67 -2.96 8.75 30.41
N LEU A 68 -3.87 7.77 30.42
CA LEU A 68 -5.20 7.87 29.83
C LEU A 68 -6.09 8.89 30.56
N SER A 69 -6.02 8.96 31.89
CA SER A 69 -6.73 9.99 32.66
C SER A 69 -6.25 11.39 32.30
N SER A 70 -4.94 11.57 32.13
CA SER A 70 -4.36 12.85 31.70
C SER A 70 -4.83 13.19 30.29
N LEU A 71 -4.80 12.23 29.35
CA LEU A 71 -5.28 12.44 27.99
C LEU A 71 -6.75 12.88 27.98
N ASN A 72 -7.63 12.18 28.68
CA ASN A 72 -9.05 12.53 28.76
C ASN A 72 -9.32 13.92 29.34
N GLN A 73 -8.49 14.39 30.29
CA GLN A 73 -8.61 15.75 30.82
C GLN A 73 -8.19 16.81 29.80
N MET A 74 -7.23 16.48 28.92
CA MET A 74 -6.67 17.42 27.95
C MET A 74 -7.48 17.50 26.65
N ILE A 75 -7.89 16.35 26.10
CA ILE A 75 -8.59 16.29 24.80
C ILE A 75 -10.10 16.15 24.94
N GLY A 76 -10.60 15.99 26.17
CA GLY A 76 -12.02 15.79 26.47
C GLY A 76 -12.41 14.31 26.61
N HIS A 77 -13.45 14.06 27.42
CA HIS A 77 -13.86 12.73 27.85
C HIS A 77 -14.53 11.86 26.77
N HIS A 78 -14.75 12.39 25.57
CA HIS A 78 -15.53 11.72 24.51
C HIS A 78 -14.67 11.10 23.42
N HIS A 79 -13.37 11.42 23.37
CA HIS A 79 -12.49 10.94 22.29
C HIS A 79 -11.84 9.60 22.61
N ILE A 80 -11.55 9.28 23.87
CA ILE A 80 -10.97 7.99 24.26
C ILE A 80 -11.99 7.20 25.07
N GLN A 81 -12.34 6.02 24.55
CA GLN A 81 -13.14 5.04 25.28
C GLN A 81 -12.19 4.02 25.91
N ALA A 82 -12.18 3.96 27.24
CA ALA A 82 -11.37 3.01 28.00
C ALA A 82 -12.29 2.13 28.84
N SER A 83 -12.35 0.84 28.51
CA SER A 83 -13.03 -0.19 29.29
C SER A 83 -12.06 -0.87 30.27
N GLN A 84 -12.53 -1.93 30.93
CA GLN A 84 -11.70 -2.71 31.85
C GLN A 84 -10.51 -3.38 31.15
N ASP A 85 -10.68 -3.82 29.89
CA ASP A 85 -9.68 -4.60 29.17
C ASP A 85 -9.19 -3.94 27.87
N ALA A 86 -9.89 -2.91 27.37
CA ALA A 86 -9.60 -2.29 26.09
C ALA A 86 -9.54 -0.76 26.15
N VAL A 87 -8.85 -0.19 25.16
CA VAL A 87 -8.73 1.25 24.92
C VAL A 87 -8.85 1.49 23.43
N GLU A 88 -9.65 2.46 23.04
CA GLU A 88 -9.79 2.89 21.65
C GLU A 88 -9.90 4.42 21.57
N LEU A 89 -9.46 4.97 20.44
CA LEU A 89 -9.79 6.34 20.04
C LEU A 89 -11.08 6.29 19.21
N VAL A 90 -12.13 6.94 19.69
CA VAL A 90 -13.46 6.88 19.11
C VAL A 90 -13.51 7.66 17.80
N ALA A 91 -13.80 6.96 16.70
CA ALA A 91 -14.02 7.59 15.41
C ALA A 91 -15.25 8.51 15.48
N SER A 92 -15.08 9.77 15.08
CA SER A 92 -16.16 10.75 15.03
C SER A 92 -15.88 11.80 13.94
N PRO A 93 -16.91 12.49 13.43
CA PRO A 93 -16.72 13.60 12.49
C PRO A 93 -15.90 14.77 13.05
N ALA A 94 -15.75 14.84 14.38
CA ALA A 94 -14.98 15.87 15.07
C ALA A 94 -13.51 15.46 15.28
N LEU A 95 -13.12 14.24 14.91
CA LEU A 95 -11.75 13.74 14.98
C LEU A 95 -11.08 13.85 13.61
N HIS A 96 -9.99 14.60 13.54
CA HIS A 96 -9.16 14.74 12.36
C HIS A 96 -7.74 14.23 12.67
N VAL A 97 -7.26 13.28 11.88
CA VAL A 97 -5.90 12.75 11.99
C VAL A 97 -5.25 12.89 10.62
N ASP A 98 -4.19 13.68 10.53
CA ASP A 98 -3.53 14.00 9.25
C ASP A 98 -2.99 12.76 8.53
N VAL A 99 -2.48 11.77 9.26
CA VAL A 99 -2.05 10.47 8.70
C VAL A 99 -3.21 9.73 8.04
N ALA A 100 -4.37 9.66 8.71
CA ALA A 100 -5.55 8.99 8.14
C ALA A 100 -6.08 9.75 6.92
N GLU A 101 -6.05 11.07 6.96
CA GLU A 101 -6.44 11.92 5.83
C GLU A 101 -5.47 11.78 4.65
N PHE A 102 -4.16 11.71 4.92
CA PHE A 102 -3.11 11.46 3.93
C PHE A 102 -3.33 10.13 3.22
N HIS A 103 -3.52 9.03 3.96
CA HIS A 103 -3.84 7.72 3.36
C HIS A 103 -5.09 7.78 2.47
N ARG A 104 -6.16 8.42 2.96
CA ARG A 104 -7.42 8.56 2.20
C ARG A 104 -7.22 9.34 0.90
N LEU A 105 -6.46 10.44 0.93
CA LEU A 105 -6.19 11.26 -0.25
C LEU A 105 -5.26 10.54 -1.25
N CYS A 106 -4.29 9.76 -0.76
CA CYS A 106 -3.42 8.93 -1.59
C CYS A 106 -4.14 7.73 -2.23
N ALA A 107 -5.28 7.31 -1.69
CA ALA A 107 -6.10 6.25 -2.28
C ALA A 107 -6.75 6.69 -3.61
N ASP A 108 -7.05 7.98 -3.75
CA ASP A 108 -7.64 8.58 -4.95
C ASP A 108 -6.54 8.99 -5.96
N ARG A 109 -5.88 7.97 -6.52
CA ARG A 109 -4.66 8.09 -7.34
C ARG A 109 -4.85 8.79 -8.69
N ASP A 110 -6.08 8.99 -9.12
CA ASP A 110 -6.41 9.61 -10.41
C ASP A 110 -6.82 11.08 -10.28
N ALA A 111 -7.09 11.54 -9.06
CA ALA A 111 -7.43 12.93 -8.79
C ALA A 111 -6.17 13.72 -8.41
N ALA A 112 -5.63 14.48 -9.36
CA ALA A 112 -4.52 15.41 -9.09
C ALA A 112 -4.79 16.35 -7.88
N PRO A 113 -6.00 16.92 -7.68
CA PRO A 113 -6.28 17.73 -6.49
C PRO A 113 -6.17 16.95 -5.18
N SER A 114 -6.60 15.67 -5.16
CA SER A 114 -6.49 14.81 -3.97
C SER A 114 -5.02 14.56 -3.61
N LEU A 115 -4.18 14.23 -4.60
CA LEU A 115 -2.75 14.03 -4.40
C LEU A 115 -2.02 15.31 -3.97
N GLN A 116 -2.39 16.47 -4.54
CA GLN A 116 -1.85 17.77 -4.13
C GLN A 116 -2.14 18.05 -2.65
N GLN A 117 -3.38 17.79 -2.20
CA GLN A 117 -3.76 17.93 -0.79
C GLN A 117 -2.98 16.94 0.08
N ALA A 118 -2.82 15.69 -0.35
CA ALA A 118 -2.05 14.69 0.40
C ALA A 118 -0.61 15.16 0.63
N ILE A 119 0.07 15.56 -0.45
CA ILE A 119 1.45 16.05 -0.40
C ILE A 119 1.53 17.30 0.49
N ALA A 120 0.54 18.20 0.44
CA ALA A 120 0.50 19.38 1.30
C ALA A 120 0.38 19.04 2.80
N LEU A 121 -0.21 17.91 3.18
CA LEU A 121 -0.28 17.48 4.60
C LEU A 121 1.09 17.01 5.14
N TYR A 122 1.99 16.55 4.28
CA TYR A 122 3.25 15.95 4.67
C TYR A 122 4.35 17.00 4.89
N HIS A 123 4.46 17.58 6.08
CA HIS A 123 5.42 18.67 6.34
C HIS A 123 6.80 18.21 6.82
N GLY A 124 6.92 16.92 7.16
CA GLY A 124 8.15 16.26 7.58
C GLY A 124 7.86 14.81 7.97
N ASP A 125 8.91 14.08 8.31
CA ASP A 125 8.80 12.67 8.70
C ASP A 125 7.83 12.47 9.86
N PHE A 126 7.26 11.27 9.92
CA PHE A 126 6.29 10.91 10.95
C PHE A 126 6.86 11.13 12.35
N MET A 127 6.18 11.99 13.12
CA MET A 127 6.57 12.41 14.45
C MET A 127 8.03 12.93 14.52
N ALA A 128 8.47 13.70 13.52
CA ALA A 128 9.82 14.25 13.44
C ALA A 128 10.24 14.98 14.74
N GLY A 129 11.42 14.60 15.27
CA GLY A 129 11.98 15.16 16.50
C GLY A 129 11.38 14.60 17.80
N PHE A 130 10.52 13.58 17.72
CA PHE A 130 9.95 12.88 18.87
C PHE A 130 10.58 11.50 19.05
N SER A 131 10.91 11.12 20.28
CA SER A 131 11.39 9.80 20.66
C SER A 131 11.10 9.48 22.12
N LEU A 132 11.04 8.19 22.47
CA LEU A 132 10.86 7.69 23.83
C LEU A 132 11.98 6.74 24.26
N THR A 133 12.94 7.26 25.02
CA THR A 133 14.08 6.48 25.53
C THR A 133 13.74 5.24 26.35
N ASP A 134 12.54 5.16 26.94
CA ASP A 134 12.09 4.09 27.83
C ASP A 134 10.93 3.26 27.24
N ALA A 135 10.75 3.28 25.92
CA ALA A 135 9.76 2.49 25.18
C ALA A 135 10.30 2.04 23.81
N PRO A 136 11.27 1.11 23.76
CA PRO A 136 11.92 0.68 22.51
C PRO A 136 10.94 0.10 21.47
N ASP A 137 9.92 -0.65 21.90
CA ASP A 137 8.93 -1.22 21.00
C ASP A 137 8.08 -0.13 20.29
N PHE A 138 7.87 1.01 20.94
CA PHE A 138 7.23 2.17 20.32
C PHE A 138 8.15 2.84 19.29
N ASP A 139 9.45 2.98 19.59
CA ASP A 139 10.42 3.58 18.67
C ASP A 139 10.57 2.71 17.39
N ILE A 140 10.53 1.37 17.53
CA ILE A 140 10.50 0.44 16.39
C ILE A 140 9.23 0.66 15.55
N TRP A 141 8.07 0.72 16.19
CA TRP A 141 6.81 0.99 15.50
C TRP A 141 6.83 2.36 14.80
N GLN A 142 7.30 3.42 15.45
CA GLN A 142 7.41 4.77 14.88
C GLN A 142 8.29 4.76 13.63
N SER A 143 9.43 4.07 13.67
CA SER A 143 10.36 3.98 12.54
C SER A 143 9.69 3.28 11.34
N GLN A 144 8.99 2.17 11.59
CA GLN A 144 8.24 1.45 10.56
C GLN A 144 7.13 2.32 9.94
N GLN A 145 6.38 3.07 10.76
CA GLN A 145 5.36 3.99 10.25
C GLN A 145 5.98 5.11 9.41
N SER A 146 7.10 5.68 9.84
CA SER A 146 7.80 6.72 9.09
C SER A 146 8.23 6.24 7.71
N GLU A 147 8.84 5.06 7.61
CA GLU A 147 9.26 4.45 6.34
C GLU A 147 8.07 4.17 5.42
N GLN A 148 6.99 3.59 5.94
CA GLN A 148 5.76 3.31 5.17
C GLN A 148 5.15 4.59 4.60
N LEU A 149 5.04 5.64 5.41
CA LEU A 149 4.49 6.93 5.01
C LEU A 149 5.40 7.65 3.99
N HIS A 150 6.73 7.52 4.14
CA HIS A 150 7.69 8.07 3.19
C HIS A 150 7.57 7.42 1.81
N VAL A 151 7.47 6.08 1.75
CA VAL A 151 7.25 5.35 0.49
C VAL A 151 5.93 5.79 -0.17
N LEU A 152 4.86 5.97 0.61
CA LEU A 152 3.57 6.43 0.10
C LEU A 152 3.64 7.87 -0.45
N LEU A 153 4.39 8.76 0.20
CA LEU A 153 4.66 10.11 -0.29
C LEU A 153 5.36 10.10 -1.65
N LEU A 154 6.43 9.31 -1.80
CA LEU A 154 7.16 9.20 -3.08
C LEU A 154 6.25 8.72 -4.21
N ARG A 155 5.39 7.71 -3.93
CA ARG A 155 4.38 7.24 -4.90
C ARG A 155 3.37 8.33 -5.27
N ALA A 156 2.92 9.12 -4.31
CA ALA A 156 1.99 10.22 -4.56
C ALA A 156 2.63 11.33 -5.42
N LEU A 157 3.88 11.71 -5.12
CA LEU A 157 4.67 12.68 -5.90
C LEU A 157 4.88 12.20 -7.34
N GLN A 158 5.30 10.95 -7.51
CA GLN A 158 5.47 10.34 -8.83
C GLN A 158 4.16 10.35 -9.63
N ARG A 159 3.05 9.92 -9.01
CA ARG A 159 1.76 9.86 -9.68
C ARG A 159 1.24 11.25 -10.06
N LEU A 160 1.37 12.23 -9.15
CA LEU A 160 0.96 13.60 -9.44
C LEU A 160 1.77 14.20 -10.59
N ALA A 161 3.09 13.99 -10.61
CA ALA A 161 3.95 14.47 -11.70
C ALA A 161 3.53 13.87 -13.05
N GLN A 162 3.17 12.59 -13.10
CA GLN A 162 2.67 11.94 -14.32
C GLN A 162 1.33 12.52 -14.79
N LEU A 163 0.39 12.77 -13.86
CA LEU A 163 -0.90 13.38 -14.19
C LEU A 163 -0.73 14.80 -14.71
N GLN A 164 0.15 15.60 -14.09
CA GLN A 164 0.48 16.95 -14.52
C GLN A 164 1.16 16.95 -15.89
N GLN A 165 2.06 16.00 -16.14
CA GLN A 165 2.68 15.81 -17.45
C GLN A 165 1.63 15.51 -18.53
N ALA A 166 0.71 14.58 -18.26
CA ALA A 166 -0.36 14.22 -19.19
C ALA A 166 -1.34 15.40 -19.45
N ALA A 167 -1.55 16.25 -18.45
CA ALA A 167 -2.37 17.45 -18.55
C ALA A 167 -1.66 18.65 -19.18
N GLY A 168 -0.33 18.58 -19.41
CA GLY A 168 0.47 19.70 -19.87
C GLY A 168 0.70 20.79 -18.81
N ASP A 169 0.44 20.50 -17.54
CA ASP A 169 0.71 21.41 -16.41
C ASP A 169 2.21 21.37 -16.05
N HIS A 170 3.03 22.03 -16.86
CA HIS A 170 4.48 22.05 -16.66
C HIS A 170 4.89 22.80 -15.39
N ALA A 171 4.13 23.81 -14.97
CA ALA A 171 4.41 24.56 -13.75
C ALA A 171 4.18 23.68 -12.52
N GLY A 172 3.02 23.04 -12.42
CA GLY A 172 2.74 22.12 -11.33
C GLY A 172 3.68 20.91 -11.32
N MET A 173 4.04 20.39 -12.50
CA MET A 173 5.03 19.29 -12.61
C MET A 173 6.40 19.70 -12.04
N ALA A 174 6.87 20.91 -12.31
CA ALA A 174 8.14 21.41 -11.75
C ALA A 174 8.10 21.51 -10.22
N ASP A 175 7.00 21.99 -9.64
CA ASP A 175 6.86 22.10 -8.18
C ASP A 175 6.81 20.72 -7.51
N THR A 176 6.02 19.79 -8.08
CA THR A 176 5.95 18.41 -7.61
C THR A 176 7.30 17.70 -7.71
N ALA A 177 7.98 17.81 -8.85
CA ALA A 177 9.27 17.14 -9.06
C ALA A 177 10.39 17.73 -8.19
N ARG A 178 10.36 19.03 -7.88
CA ARG A 178 11.31 19.64 -6.92
C ARG A 178 11.14 19.03 -5.54
N ARG A 179 9.90 18.90 -5.08
CA ARG A 179 9.61 18.26 -3.80
C ARG A 179 9.99 16.78 -3.78
N TRP A 180 9.86 16.09 -4.90
CA TRP A 180 10.36 14.72 -5.05
C TRP A 180 11.88 14.65 -4.92
N VAL A 181 12.64 15.51 -5.61
CA VAL A 181 14.10 15.59 -5.46
C VAL A 181 14.52 15.89 -4.03
N GLU A 182 13.79 16.74 -3.31
CA GLU A 182 14.05 17.02 -1.88
C GLU A 182 13.86 15.77 -0.99
N CYS A 183 12.86 14.93 -1.31
CA CYS A 183 12.60 13.69 -0.57
C CYS A 183 13.56 12.56 -0.95
N ASP A 184 13.89 12.42 -2.23
CA ASP A 184 14.81 11.41 -2.75
C ASP A 184 15.76 12.04 -3.78
N PRO A 185 16.91 12.57 -3.33
CA PRO A 185 17.91 13.17 -4.22
C PRO A 185 18.62 12.19 -5.15
N LEU A 186 18.42 10.88 -4.97
CA LEU A 186 19.06 9.83 -5.77
C LEU A 186 18.14 9.28 -6.87
N ASP A 187 16.84 9.60 -6.86
CA ASP A 187 15.92 9.18 -7.92
C ASP A 187 16.07 10.03 -9.18
N GLU A 188 16.78 9.50 -10.17
CA GLU A 188 16.97 10.12 -11.49
C GLU A 188 15.65 10.51 -12.17
N ARG A 189 14.57 9.76 -11.93
CA ARG A 189 13.25 10.02 -12.54
C ARG A 189 12.65 11.34 -12.06
N ALA A 190 12.92 11.71 -10.81
CA ALA A 190 12.51 13.00 -10.26
C ALA A 190 13.19 14.15 -11.01
N TYR A 191 14.50 14.02 -11.26
CA TYR A 191 15.26 14.98 -12.07
C TYR A 191 14.78 15.00 -13.52
N GLU A 192 14.49 13.86 -14.14
CA GLU A 192 13.94 13.82 -15.50
C GLU A 192 12.66 14.65 -15.63
N HIS A 193 11.70 14.49 -14.70
CA HIS A 193 10.47 15.28 -14.69
C HIS A 193 10.75 16.76 -14.44
N LEU A 194 11.62 17.10 -13.48
CA LEU A 194 11.96 18.49 -13.18
C LEU A 194 12.64 19.20 -14.36
N ILE A 195 13.64 18.55 -14.96
CA ILE A 195 14.41 19.09 -16.09
C ILE A 195 13.50 19.24 -17.31
N THR A 196 12.64 18.26 -17.57
CA THR A 196 11.64 18.33 -18.65
C THR A 196 10.67 19.48 -18.42
N ALA A 197 10.11 19.63 -17.21
CA ALA A 197 9.21 20.73 -16.86
C ALA A 197 9.87 22.09 -17.10
N LEU A 198 11.08 22.27 -16.59
CA LEU A 198 11.84 23.51 -16.72
C LEU A 198 12.18 23.83 -18.18
N ALA A 199 12.54 22.82 -18.99
CA ALA A 199 12.80 23.01 -20.42
C ALA A 199 11.54 23.46 -21.18
N LEU A 200 10.39 22.83 -20.90
CA LEU A 200 9.10 23.16 -21.52
C LEU A 200 8.57 24.54 -21.07
N LEU A 201 8.92 24.98 -19.85
CA LEU A 201 8.69 26.36 -19.38
C LEU A 201 9.66 27.39 -19.96
N GLY A 202 10.57 26.99 -20.86
CA GLY A 202 11.59 27.87 -21.45
C GLY A 202 12.76 28.20 -20.51
N GLN A 203 12.83 27.59 -19.33
CA GLN A 203 13.87 27.82 -18.32
C GLN A 203 15.10 26.93 -18.54
N ARG A 204 15.64 26.95 -19.78
CA ARG A 204 16.76 26.09 -20.22
C ARG A 204 17.96 26.11 -19.25
N SER A 205 18.40 27.29 -18.84
CA SER A 205 19.56 27.42 -17.94
C SER A 205 19.31 26.79 -16.58
N THR A 206 18.08 26.84 -16.07
CA THR A 206 17.72 26.19 -14.81
C THR A 206 17.65 24.67 -14.99
N ALA A 207 17.11 24.17 -16.11
CA ALA A 207 17.08 22.75 -16.43
C ALA A 207 18.50 22.14 -16.48
N LEU A 208 19.44 22.81 -17.16
CA LEU A 208 20.83 22.34 -17.24
C LEU A 208 21.53 22.33 -15.86
N ARG A 209 21.29 23.33 -15.02
CA ARG A 209 21.81 23.33 -13.64
C ARG A 209 21.26 22.18 -12.79
N GLN A 210 19.99 21.81 -13.00
CA GLN A 210 19.42 20.65 -12.28
C GLN A 210 20.04 19.33 -12.73
N TYR A 211 20.40 19.19 -14.01
CA TYR A 211 21.17 18.05 -14.49
C TYR A 211 22.56 17.99 -13.85
N GLU A 212 23.28 19.10 -13.79
CA GLU A 212 24.59 19.19 -13.13
C GLU A 212 24.51 18.82 -11.65
N ALA A 213 23.50 19.33 -10.93
CA ALA A 213 23.25 18.98 -9.53
C ALA A 213 22.98 17.47 -9.34
N CYS A 214 22.24 16.85 -10.26
CA CYS A 214 21.99 15.40 -10.25
C CYS A 214 23.30 14.61 -10.43
N VAL A 215 24.13 14.99 -11.40
CA VAL A 215 25.45 14.37 -11.65
C VAL A 215 26.34 14.44 -10.41
N GLU A 216 26.41 15.62 -9.79
CA GLU A 216 27.20 15.82 -8.57
C GLU A 216 26.71 14.95 -7.41
N THR A 217 25.39 14.88 -7.22
CA THR A 217 24.76 14.08 -6.16
C THR A 217 24.99 12.59 -6.37
N LEU A 218 24.73 12.05 -7.56
CA LEU A 218 24.94 10.63 -7.88
C LEU A 218 26.40 10.23 -7.77
N ARG A 219 27.32 11.09 -8.21
CA ARG A 219 28.75 10.83 -8.08
C ARG A 219 29.19 10.85 -6.62
N ALA A 220 28.70 11.79 -5.81
CA ALA A 220 29.06 11.91 -4.40
C ALA A 220 28.55 10.73 -3.56
N GLU A 221 27.28 10.35 -3.75
CA GLU A 221 26.61 9.37 -2.89
C GLU A 221 26.75 7.93 -3.39
N LEU A 222 26.74 7.71 -4.71
CA LEU A 222 26.74 6.38 -5.32
C LEU A 222 27.99 6.09 -6.17
N GLY A 223 28.80 7.09 -6.51
CA GLY A 223 29.98 6.93 -7.36
C GLY A 223 29.66 6.53 -8.80
N VAL A 224 28.41 6.76 -9.24
CA VAL A 224 27.93 6.41 -10.58
C VAL A 224 27.68 7.66 -11.43
N GLU A 225 27.66 7.47 -12.75
CA GLU A 225 27.22 8.49 -13.70
C GLU A 225 25.70 8.34 -13.97
N PRO A 226 25.01 9.40 -14.44
CA PRO A 226 23.59 9.31 -14.75
C PRO A 226 23.27 8.27 -15.84
N GLY A 227 22.07 7.70 -15.71
CA GLY A 227 21.47 6.80 -16.66
C GLY A 227 21.33 7.37 -18.07
N GLU A 228 21.09 6.48 -19.04
CA GLU A 228 21.03 6.84 -20.46
C GLU A 228 19.87 7.80 -20.78
N SER A 229 18.72 7.61 -20.12
CA SER A 229 17.52 8.43 -20.33
C SER A 229 17.78 9.90 -19.96
N LEU A 230 18.29 10.16 -18.76
CA LEU A 230 18.65 11.49 -18.29
C LEU A 230 19.77 12.13 -19.14
N ARG A 231 20.77 11.36 -19.58
CA ARG A 231 21.81 11.85 -20.51
C ARG A 231 21.24 12.24 -21.88
N LYS A 232 20.29 11.48 -22.42
CA LYS A 232 19.60 11.82 -23.68
C LYS A 232 18.77 13.08 -23.55
N LEU A 233 18.02 13.22 -22.45
CA LEU A 233 17.25 14.42 -22.13
C LEU A 233 18.15 15.67 -22.12
N HIS A 234 19.28 15.59 -21.42
CA HIS A 234 20.28 16.66 -21.39
C HIS A 234 20.80 17.01 -22.80
N ALA A 235 21.14 16.01 -23.61
CA ALA A 235 21.59 16.23 -24.99
C ALA A 235 20.54 16.92 -25.86
N SER A 236 19.26 16.51 -25.78
CA SER A 236 18.17 17.15 -26.54
C SER A 236 17.90 18.60 -26.09
N ILE A 237 18.04 18.92 -24.80
CA ILE A 237 17.96 20.30 -24.31
C ILE A 237 19.15 21.13 -24.80
N GLN A 238 20.35 20.53 -24.85
CA GLN A 238 21.52 21.19 -25.43
C GLN A 238 21.33 21.48 -26.93
N ALA A 239 20.74 20.54 -27.67
CA ALA A 239 20.43 20.68 -29.10
C ALA A 239 19.25 21.65 -29.39
N GLY A 240 18.45 21.98 -28.38
CA GLY A 240 17.30 22.88 -28.51
C GLY A 240 16.01 22.22 -28.99
N GLU A 241 15.94 20.89 -28.93
CA GLU A 241 14.82 20.09 -29.47
C GLU A 241 13.59 20.04 -28.55
N LEU A 242 13.77 20.26 -27.25
CA LEU A 242 12.74 20.16 -26.21
C LEU A 242 12.24 21.53 -25.70
N MET A 243 12.28 22.55 -26.56
CA MET A 243 11.82 23.89 -26.21
C MET A 243 10.40 24.11 -26.72
N PRO A 244 9.58 24.94 -26.05
CA PRO A 244 8.38 25.44 -26.66
C PRO A 244 8.79 26.14 -27.97
N VAL A 245 8.38 25.59 -29.11
CA VAL A 245 8.46 26.32 -30.38
C VAL A 245 7.69 27.60 -30.14
N ALA A 246 8.38 28.73 -30.14
CA ALA A 246 7.74 30.03 -30.00
C ALA A 246 6.56 30.07 -30.98
N ALA A 247 5.35 30.15 -30.44
CA ALA A 247 4.15 30.41 -31.21
C ALA A 247 4.21 31.88 -31.64
N ASP A 248 5.15 32.22 -32.52
CA ASP A 248 5.27 33.50 -33.19
C ASP A 248 6.15 33.33 -34.44
N SER A 249 5.50 32.91 -35.53
CA SER A 249 5.83 33.41 -36.86
C SER A 249 4.56 33.37 -37.74
N PRO A 250 4.05 34.53 -38.21
CA PRO A 250 2.82 34.62 -38.98
C PRO A 250 3.11 34.21 -40.42
N LEU A 251 2.85 32.95 -40.77
CA LEU A 251 2.81 32.52 -42.16
C LEU A 251 1.35 32.33 -42.59
N VAL A 252 0.93 33.36 -43.33
CA VAL A 252 -0.22 33.43 -44.24
C VAL A 252 -0.61 32.05 -44.76
N ALA A 253 -1.74 31.54 -44.28
CA ALA A 253 -2.41 30.40 -44.89
C ALA A 253 -3.34 30.92 -46.00
N THR A 254 -2.83 30.92 -47.23
CA THR A 254 -3.67 30.86 -48.44
C THR A 254 -4.27 29.45 -48.52
N PRO A 255 -5.57 29.28 -48.85
CA PRO A 255 -6.18 27.97 -48.95
C PRO A 255 -5.74 27.30 -50.25
N ALA A 256 -4.87 26.29 -50.16
CA ALA A 256 -4.58 25.38 -51.25
C ALA A 256 -5.21 24.02 -50.96
N THR A 257 -6.28 23.74 -51.71
CA THR A 257 -6.97 22.45 -51.83
C THR A 257 -5.96 21.34 -52.12
N VAL A 258 -5.77 20.42 -51.17
CA VAL A 258 -5.21 19.09 -51.43
C VAL A 258 -6.12 18.06 -50.80
N ALA A 259 -6.49 17.10 -51.63
CA ALA A 259 -7.47 16.06 -51.40
C ALA A 259 -7.16 15.19 -50.17
N ALA A 260 -8.24 14.77 -49.51
CA ALA A 260 -8.24 13.84 -48.39
C ALA A 260 -7.69 12.45 -48.77
N PRO A 261 -6.82 11.85 -47.95
CA PRO A 261 -6.72 10.40 -47.83
C PRO A 261 -7.88 9.87 -46.98
N PRO A 262 -8.39 8.66 -47.25
CA PRO A 262 -9.56 8.11 -46.57
C PRO A 262 -9.21 7.57 -45.17
N ASP A 263 -10.11 7.89 -44.24
CA ASP A 263 -10.47 7.09 -43.06
C ASP A 263 -9.32 6.63 -42.14
N ALA A 264 -8.71 7.59 -41.44
CA ALA A 264 -8.06 7.29 -40.17
C ALA A 264 -9.16 7.17 -39.09
N ALA A 265 -9.66 5.96 -38.91
CA ALA A 265 -10.46 5.57 -37.76
C ALA A 265 -9.78 6.02 -36.45
N PRO A 266 -10.54 6.37 -35.41
CA PRO A 266 -9.96 6.79 -34.13
C PRO A 266 -9.01 5.70 -33.62
N ILE A 267 -7.81 6.08 -33.21
CA ILE A 267 -6.87 5.19 -32.52
C ILE A 267 -7.58 4.72 -31.24
N LYS A 268 -8.28 3.59 -31.33
CA LYS A 268 -8.73 2.83 -30.17
C LYS A 268 -7.47 2.30 -29.52
N VAL A 269 -7.12 2.84 -28.36
CA VAL A 269 -6.21 2.17 -27.42
C VAL A 269 -6.74 0.74 -27.28
N ARG A 270 -6.03 -0.24 -27.83
CA ARG A 270 -6.38 -1.65 -27.68
C ARG A 270 -6.21 -1.99 -26.20
N ARG A 271 -7.30 -1.91 -25.41
CA ARG A 271 -7.32 -2.52 -24.08
C ARG A 271 -6.95 -3.99 -24.27
N ARG A 272 -5.90 -4.45 -23.59
CA ARG A 272 -5.59 -5.89 -23.53
C ARG A 272 -6.80 -6.55 -22.88
N HIS A 273 -7.32 -7.61 -23.50
CA HIS A 273 -8.47 -8.33 -22.98
C HIS A 273 -7.94 -9.47 -22.11
N TRP A 274 -7.99 -9.27 -20.80
CA TRP A 274 -7.66 -10.31 -19.82
C TRP A 274 -8.83 -11.30 -19.70
N PRO A 275 -8.59 -12.58 -19.37
CA PRO A 275 -9.67 -13.48 -18.97
C PRO A 275 -10.35 -12.96 -17.69
N GLU A 276 -11.68 -12.93 -17.61
CA GLU A 276 -12.40 -12.34 -16.46
C GLU A 276 -11.99 -12.97 -15.11
N THR A 277 -11.88 -14.29 -15.02
CA THR A 277 -11.26 -15.03 -13.90
C THR A 277 -10.83 -16.44 -14.35
N ASN A 278 -9.91 -17.09 -13.61
CA ASN A 278 -9.57 -18.51 -13.80
C ASN A 278 -9.72 -19.35 -12.50
N LEU A 279 -10.47 -18.84 -11.51
CA LEU A 279 -10.58 -19.47 -10.19
C LEU A 279 -11.15 -20.90 -10.31
N PRO A 280 -10.52 -21.92 -9.68
CA PRO A 280 -11.03 -23.28 -9.70
C PRO A 280 -12.38 -23.39 -8.97
N ARG A 281 -13.34 -24.07 -9.59
CA ARG A 281 -14.67 -24.30 -9.00
C ARG A 281 -14.55 -25.13 -7.72
N GLN A 282 -15.03 -24.61 -6.60
CA GLN A 282 -15.09 -25.35 -5.34
C GLN A 282 -16.31 -26.29 -5.33
N THR A 283 -16.08 -27.61 -5.38
CA THR A 283 -17.13 -28.64 -5.48
C THR A 283 -17.78 -29.04 -4.15
N THR A 284 -17.28 -28.53 -3.01
CA THR A 284 -17.82 -28.82 -1.68
C THR A 284 -18.12 -27.52 -0.94
N ALA A 285 -19.23 -27.47 -0.20
CA ALA A 285 -19.66 -26.28 0.53
C ALA A 285 -18.57 -25.76 1.48
N PHE A 286 -18.31 -24.45 1.43
CA PHE A 286 -17.39 -23.79 2.35
C PHE A 286 -18.13 -23.48 3.66
N VAL A 287 -17.64 -24.02 4.79
CA VAL A 287 -18.32 -23.93 6.08
C VAL A 287 -17.49 -23.09 7.06
N GLY A 288 -18.10 -22.05 7.64
CA GLY A 288 -17.48 -21.18 8.63
C GLY A 288 -16.50 -20.16 8.04
N ARG A 289 -15.71 -19.53 8.93
CA ARG A 289 -14.67 -18.53 8.62
C ARG A 289 -15.13 -17.20 7.98
N THR A 290 -16.37 -16.78 8.22
CA THR A 290 -16.90 -15.51 7.69
C THR A 290 -16.14 -14.30 8.23
N GLN A 291 -15.63 -14.37 9.46
CA GLN A 291 -14.83 -13.30 10.06
C GLN A 291 -13.46 -13.20 9.40
N GLU A 292 -12.79 -14.33 9.15
CA GLU A 292 -11.50 -14.39 8.48
C GLU A 292 -11.62 -13.96 7.00
N ILE A 293 -12.68 -14.37 6.30
CA ILE A 293 -12.99 -13.88 4.95
C ILE A 293 -13.20 -12.36 4.97
N GLY A 294 -13.98 -11.84 5.92
CA GLY A 294 -14.20 -10.41 6.08
C GLY A 294 -12.90 -9.64 6.33
N ALA A 295 -12.03 -10.17 7.20
CA ALA A 295 -10.73 -9.57 7.49
C ALA A 295 -9.78 -9.60 6.29
N ILE A 296 -9.73 -10.71 5.55
CA ILE A 296 -8.93 -10.83 4.32
C ILE A 296 -9.44 -9.85 3.26
N LYS A 297 -10.77 -9.72 3.10
CA LYS A 297 -11.37 -8.75 2.17
C LYS A 297 -11.05 -7.32 2.57
N GLN A 298 -11.16 -6.98 3.85
CA GLN A 298 -10.81 -5.65 4.34
C GLN A 298 -9.32 -5.33 4.11
N LEU A 299 -8.44 -6.31 4.30
CA LEU A 299 -7.01 -6.16 3.97
C LEU A 299 -6.80 -6.02 2.45
N LEU A 300 -7.48 -6.81 1.62
CA LEU A 300 -7.31 -6.77 0.17
C LEU A 300 -7.99 -5.58 -0.51
N LEU A 301 -9.09 -5.05 0.01
CA LEU A 301 -9.89 -4.01 -0.63
C LEU A 301 -9.69 -2.64 0.04
N ASP A 302 -9.76 -2.60 1.37
CA ASP A 302 -9.79 -1.33 2.11
C ASP A 302 -8.38 -0.85 2.51
N THR A 303 -7.41 -1.76 2.54
CA THR A 303 -6.02 -1.45 2.88
C THR A 303 -5.19 -1.28 1.61
N VAL A 304 -4.93 -0.03 1.22
CA VAL A 304 -4.20 0.34 0.00
C VAL A 304 -2.75 -0.16 0.03
N ASP A 305 -2.13 -0.24 1.21
CA ASP A 305 -0.74 -0.68 1.39
C ASP A 305 -0.58 -2.21 1.40
N CYS A 306 -1.69 -2.94 1.45
CA CYS A 306 -1.69 -4.40 1.35
C CYS A 306 -1.67 -4.82 -0.12
N GLN A 307 -0.45 -4.89 -0.68
CA GLN A 307 -0.19 -5.43 -2.02
C GLN A 307 0.20 -6.91 -2.00
N LEU A 308 0.79 -7.39 -0.90
CA LEU A 308 1.10 -8.79 -0.70
C LEU A 308 0.52 -9.23 0.64
N LEU A 309 -0.46 -10.14 0.59
CA LEU A 309 -1.04 -10.79 1.76
C LEU A 309 -0.70 -12.28 1.72
N THR A 310 0.04 -12.77 2.71
CA THR A 310 0.37 -14.18 2.85
C THR A 310 -0.48 -14.82 3.94
N LEU A 311 -1.28 -15.82 3.55
CA LEU A 311 -1.98 -16.70 4.49
C LEU A 311 -1.00 -17.77 4.99
N VAL A 312 -0.67 -17.72 6.28
CA VAL A 312 0.30 -18.62 6.91
C VAL A 312 -0.43 -19.58 7.86
N ALA A 313 -0.16 -20.87 7.71
CA ALA A 313 -0.63 -21.92 8.62
C ALA A 313 0.04 -23.27 8.31
N PRO A 314 0.03 -24.22 9.26
CA PRO A 314 0.42 -25.60 8.98
C PRO A 314 -0.40 -26.26 7.85
N GLY A 315 0.12 -27.36 7.30
CA GLY A 315 -0.57 -28.15 6.27
C GLY A 315 -1.97 -28.60 6.71
N GLY A 316 -2.92 -28.67 5.77
CA GLY A 316 -4.27 -29.17 6.05
C GLY A 316 -5.26 -28.16 6.67
N MET A 317 -4.84 -26.94 7.00
CA MET A 317 -5.70 -25.90 7.62
C MET A 317 -6.62 -25.15 6.63
N GLY A 318 -6.64 -25.55 5.36
CA GLY A 318 -7.56 -25.01 4.34
C GLY A 318 -7.20 -23.63 3.79
N LYS A 319 -5.92 -23.21 3.84
CA LYS A 319 -5.45 -21.90 3.31
C LYS A 319 -5.85 -21.66 1.86
N THR A 320 -5.61 -22.62 0.98
CA THR A 320 -5.99 -22.57 -0.44
C THR A 320 -7.49 -22.35 -0.60
N ARG A 321 -8.31 -23.08 0.15
CA ARG A 321 -9.77 -22.93 0.08
C ARG A 321 -10.23 -21.57 0.60
N LEU A 322 -9.61 -21.07 1.67
CA LEU A 322 -9.89 -19.75 2.24
C LEU A 322 -9.49 -18.62 1.29
N ALA A 323 -8.29 -18.70 0.70
CA ALA A 323 -7.80 -17.73 -0.28
C ALA A 323 -8.71 -17.67 -1.51
N LEU A 324 -9.05 -18.83 -2.07
CA LEU A 324 -9.97 -18.92 -3.20
C LEU A 324 -11.37 -18.38 -2.86
N LYS A 325 -11.88 -18.64 -1.65
CA LYS A 325 -13.20 -18.16 -1.24
C LYS A 325 -13.21 -16.64 -1.04
N ALA A 326 -12.18 -16.09 -0.41
CA ALA A 326 -12.02 -14.65 -0.26
C ALA A 326 -11.87 -13.95 -1.63
N ALA A 327 -11.08 -14.55 -2.53
CA ALA A 327 -10.89 -14.04 -3.88
C ALA A 327 -12.20 -14.09 -4.71
N GLU A 328 -12.99 -15.16 -4.61
CA GLU A 328 -14.31 -15.27 -5.26
C GLU A 328 -15.26 -14.14 -4.81
N GLU A 329 -15.23 -13.75 -3.54
CA GLU A 329 -16.03 -12.65 -3.02
C GLU A 329 -15.48 -11.24 -3.34
N CYS A 330 -14.34 -11.16 -4.01
CA CYS A 330 -13.68 -9.92 -4.44
C CYS A 330 -13.70 -9.73 -5.96
N VAL A 331 -14.33 -10.63 -6.73
CA VAL A 331 -14.30 -10.62 -8.21
C VAL A 331 -14.73 -9.28 -8.79
N ASP A 332 -15.75 -8.64 -8.21
CA ASP A 332 -16.28 -7.36 -8.70
C ASP A 332 -15.38 -6.15 -8.41
N ALA A 333 -14.33 -6.31 -7.60
CA ALA A 333 -13.46 -5.21 -7.17
C ALA A 333 -12.22 -5.00 -8.06
N PHE A 334 -11.85 -5.97 -8.90
CA PHE A 334 -10.64 -5.94 -9.72
C PHE A 334 -11.00 -5.87 -11.22
N GLN A 335 -10.66 -4.76 -11.88
CA GLN A 335 -11.12 -4.45 -13.25
C GLN A 335 -10.55 -5.40 -14.30
N ASP A 336 -9.34 -5.91 -14.08
CA ASP A 336 -8.66 -6.85 -14.98
C ASP A 336 -8.74 -8.30 -14.48
N GLY A 337 -9.61 -8.57 -13.49
CA GLY A 337 -9.96 -9.91 -13.05
C GLY A 337 -9.13 -10.49 -11.92
N ILE A 338 -9.37 -11.78 -11.63
CA ILE A 338 -8.69 -12.53 -10.57
C ILE A 338 -8.11 -13.81 -11.14
N HIS A 339 -6.80 -14.02 -10.90
CA HIS A 339 -6.06 -15.14 -11.46
C HIS A 339 -5.38 -15.98 -10.37
N PHE A 340 -5.76 -17.25 -10.30
CA PHE A 340 -5.13 -18.30 -9.53
C PHE A 340 -3.94 -18.91 -10.28
N VAL A 341 -2.83 -19.08 -9.56
CA VAL A 341 -1.61 -19.75 -10.03
C VAL A 341 -1.16 -20.75 -8.98
N SER A 342 -1.15 -22.04 -9.35
CA SER A 342 -0.55 -23.08 -8.51
C SER A 342 0.96 -23.11 -8.74
N LEU A 343 1.74 -23.01 -7.67
CA LEU A 343 3.21 -23.04 -7.70
C LEU A 343 3.78 -24.37 -7.18
N GLU A 344 2.97 -25.43 -7.23
CA GLU A 344 3.38 -26.79 -6.86
C GLU A 344 4.65 -27.20 -7.63
N GLU A 345 5.70 -27.59 -6.91
CA GLU A 345 7.02 -27.99 -7.43
C GLU A 345 7.86 -26.89 -8.13
N ILE A 346 7.45 -25.62 -8.08
CA ILE A 346 8.22 -24.50 -8.64
C ILE A 346 9.25 -23.98 -7.63
N THR A 347 10.52 -23.95 -8.04
CA THR A 347 11.65 -23.58 -7.14
C THR A 347 12.50 -22.42 -7.68
N ASP A 348 12.27 -21.99 -8.93
CA ASP A 348 13.04 -20.97 -9.62
C ASP A 348 12.17 -19.86 -10.25
N VAL A 349 12.83 -18.79 -10.68
CA VAL A 349 12.19 -17.59 -11.26
C VAL A 349 11.55 -17.90 -12.61
N ASP A 350 12.24 -18.69 -13.44
CA ASP A 350 11.79 -19.03 -14.79
C ASP A 350 10.53 -19.91 -14.76
N GLY A 351 10.44 -20.83 -13.79
CA GLY A 351 9.24 -21.61 -13.52
C GLY A 351 8.06 -20.73 -13.08
N LEU A 352 8.29 -19.76 -12.18
CA LEU A 352 7.27 -18.79 -11.78
C LEU A 352 6.76 -17.97 -12.97
N HIS A 353 7.67 -17.46 -13.80
CA HIS A 353 7.31 -16.70 -15.01
C HIS A 353 6.45 -17.55 -15.96
N THR A 354 6.85 -18.79 -16.17
CA THR A 354 6.10 -19.70 -17.05
C THR A 354 4.70 -19.99 -16.51
N ALA A 355 4.56 -20.21 -15.20
CA ALA A 355 3.28 -20.46 -14.55
C ALA A 355 2.34 -19.24 -14.60
N LEU A 356 2.86 -18.05 -14.32
CA LEU A 356 2.11 -16.78 -14.42
C LEU A 356 1.64 -16.52 -15.86
N ALA A 357 2.53 -16.67 -16.84
CA ALA A 357 2.18 -16.46 -18.23
C ALA A 357 1.10 -17.45 -18.73
N GLY A 358 1.17 -18.71 -18.27
CA GLY A 358 0.15 -19.72 -18.54
C GLY A 358 -1.21 -19.36 -17.93
N ALA A 359 -1.23 -18.95 -16.66
CA ALA A 359 -2.46 -18.56 -15.96
C ALA A 359 -3.13 -17.32 -16.56
N LEU A 360 -2.32 -16.35 -17.01
CA LEU A 360 -2.75 -15.11 -17.64
C LEU A 360 -3.00 -15.24 -19.16
N GLN A 361 -2.78 -16.43 -19.73
CA GLN A 361 -2.91 -16.74 -21.17
C GLN A 361 -2.11 -15.78 -22.07
N LEU A 362 -0.94 -15.34 -21.60
CA LEU A 362 -0.08 -14.43 -22.37
C LEU A 362 0.62 -15.20 -23.52
N PRO A 363 0.60 -14.68 -24.77
CA PRO A 363 1.24 -15.34 -25.89
C PRO A 363 2.76 -15.28 -25.75
N LEU A 364 3.37 -16.42 -25.39
CA LEU A 364 4.82 -16.55 -25.25
C LEU A 364 5.47 -16.75 -26.62
N GLN A 365 6.01 -15.67 -27.22
CA GLN A 365 6.74 -15.75 -28.49
C GLN A 365 8.20 -16.20 -28.32
N ASN A 366 8.82 -15.92 -27.17
CA ASN A 366 10.19 -16.32 -26.82
C ASN A 366 10.33 -16.61 -25.32
N ARG A 367 11.03 -17.70 -24.97
CA ARG A 367 11.28 -18.10 -23.57
C ARG A 367 12.28 -17.21 -22.82
N GLN A 368 13.09 -16.42 -23.52
CA GLN A 368 14.15 -15.61 -22.91
C GLN A 368 13.68 -14.23 -22.42
N ASP A 369 12.46 -13.81 -22.75
CA ASP A 369 11.91 -12.48 -22.40
C ASP A 369 10.61 -12.55 -21.56
N VAL A 370 10.27 -13.73 -21.02
CA VAL A 370 8.96 -13.95 -20.36
C VAL A 370 8.77 -13.02 -19.16
N GLY A 371 9.78 -12.86 -18.31
CA GLY A 371 9.73 -11.96 -17.15
C GLY A 371 9.49 -10.50 -17.53
N ARG A 372 10.16 -10.02 -18.59
CA ARG A 372 9.98 -8.65 -19.10
C ARG A 372 8.58 -8.45 -19.70
N ALA A 373 8.12 -9.41 -20.50
CA ALA A 373 6.78 -9.36 -21.08
C ALA A 373 5.68 -9.39 -20.00
N LEU A 374 5.89 -10.16 -18.91
CA LEU A 374 5.01 -10.18 -17.74
C LEU A 374 5.00 -8.83 -17.02
N PHE A 375 6.15 -8.23 -16.75
CA PHE A 375 6.22 -6.89 -16.15
C PHE A 375 5.48 -5.85 -17.00
N GLU A 376 5.78 -5.80 -18.30
CA GLU A 376 5.11 -4.86 -19.22
C GLU A 376 3.59 -5.10 -19.29
N ALA A 377 3.14 -6.35 -19.12
CA ALA A 377 1.72 -6.68 -19.10
C ALA A 377 1.03 -6.32 -17.79
N LEU A 378 1.64 -6.65 -16.65
CA LEU A 378 1.08 -6.46 -15.32
C LEU A 378 1.18 -5.01 -14.84
N ARG A 379 2.13 -4.23 -15.36
CA ARG A 379 2.34 -2.83 -14.98
C ARG A 379 1.11 -1.93 -15.14
N SER A 380 0.26 -2.22 -16.12
CA SER A 380 -0.96 -1.45 -16.39
C SER A 380 -2.23 -2.23 -16.06
N ALA A 381 -2.13 -3.27 -15.22
CA ALA A 381 -3.26 -4.13 -14.87
C ALA A 381 -3.72 -3.92 -13.42
N ALA A 382 -5.04 -3.90 -13.23
CA ALA A 382 -5.71 -3.83 -11.94
C ALA A 382 -6.35 -5.19 -11.60
N MET A 383 -5.55 -6.12 -11.05
CA MET A 383 -5.96 -7.51 -10.83
C MET A 383 -5.50 -8.09 -9.49
N LEU A 384 -6.12 -9.20 -9.07
CA LEU A 384 -5.66 -10.01 -7.93
C LEU A 384 -5.02 -11.30 -8.43
N LEU A 385 -3.76 -11.53 -8.05
CA LEU A 385 -3.04 -12.78 -8.25
C LEU A 385 -3.11 -13.63 -6.98
N VAL A 386 -3.72 -14.81 -7.07
CA VAL A 386 -3.75 -15.80 -5.98
C VAL A 386 -2.65 -16.82 -6.23
N LEU A 387 -1.59 -16.78 -5.43
CA LEU A 387 -0.43 -17.67 -5.54
C LEU A 387 -0.53 -18.77 -4.50
N ASP A 388 -0.69 -20.02 -4.94
CA ASP A 388 -0.82 -21.17 -4.06
C ASP A 388 0.50 -21.94 -3.93
N ASN A 389 0.77 -22.51 -2.75
CA ASN A 389 1.96 -23.30 -2.45
C ASN A 389 3.29 -22.54 -2.59
N CYS A 390 3.37 -21.34 -2.01
CA CYS A 390 4.54 -20.45 -2.06
C CYS A 390 5.76 -20.92 -1.23
N GLU A 391 5.86 -22.21 -0.89
CA GLU A 391 6.85 -22.75 0.07
C GLU A 391 8.30 -22.71 -0.43
N ALA A 392 8.51 -22.83 -1.74
CA ALA A 392 9.84 -22.96 -2.35
C ALA A 392 10.29 -21.72 -3.14
N LEU A 393 9.67 -20.55 -2.90
CA LEU A 393 9.90 -19.33 -3.69
C LEU A 393 11.19 -18.57 -3.40
N ALA A 394 12.15 -19.12 -2.66
CA ALA A 394 13.37 -18.41 -2.22
C ALA A 394 14.13 -17.71 -3.37
N GLY A 395 14.19 -18.32 -4.57
CA GLY A 395 14.81 -17.71 -5.75
C GLY A 395 13.98 -16.62 -6.43
N SER A 396 12.67 -16.58 -6.18
CA SER A 396 11.67 -15.76 -6.88
C SER A 396 11.12 -14.60 -6.05
N VAL A 397 11.50 -14.53 -4.77
CA VAL A 397 11.16 -13.47 -3.82
C VAL A 397 11.51 -12.08 -4.37
N ALA A 398 12.72 -11.90 -4.90
CA ALA A 398 13.17 -10.61 -5.42
C ALA A 398 12.33 -10.13 -6.62
N TRP A 399 11.89 -11.05 -7.46
CA TRP A 399 11.04 -10.73 -8.61
C TRP A 399 9.62 -10.33 -8.16
N LEU A 400 9.04 -11.04 -7.18
CA LEU A 400 7.75 -10.67 -6.61
C LEU A 400 7.79 -9.30 -5.90
N ALA A 401 8.88 -9.00 -5.20
CA ALA A 401 9.11 -7.68 -4.60
C ALA A 401 9.14 -6.57 -5.68
N ALA A 402 9.89 -6.81 -6.77
CA ALA A 402 9.92 -5.90 -7.91
C ALA A 402 8.52 -5.76 -8.57
N LEU A 403 7.74 -6.83 -8.66
CA LEU A 403 6.36 -6.78 -9.19
C LEU A 403 5.45 -5.89 -8.35
N THR A 404 5.48 -6.01 -7.02
CA THR A 404 4.72 -5.10 -6.14
C THR A 404 5.19 -3.64 -6.19
N THR A 405 6.36 -3.39 -6.77
CA THR A 405 6.89 -2.03 -6.96
C THR A 405 6.50 -1.48 -8.33
N GLU A 406 6.58 -2.31 -9.38
CA GLU A 406 6.37 -1.90 -10.77
C GLU A 406 4.91 -2.01 -11.24
N ALA A 407 4.08 -2.81 -10.56
CA ALA A 407 2.67 -3.05 -10.89
C ALA A 407 1.76 -2.76 -9.67
N PRO A 408 1.55 -1.48 -9.31
CA PRO A 408 0.96 -1.07 -8.03
C PRO A 408 -0.55 -1.27 -7.91
N GLU A 409 -1.22 -1.70 -8.99
CA GLU A 409 -2.64 -2.07 -9.02
C GLU A 409 -2.82 -3.60 -9.04
N VAL A 410 -1.71 -4.35 -9.05
CA VAL A 410 -1.72 -5.81 -8.90
C VAL A 410 -1.57 -6.15 -7.42
N LYS A 411 -2.58 -6.81 -6.86
CA LYS A 411 -2.50 -7.37 -5.51
C LYS A 411 -2.16 -8.85 -5.57
N ILE A 412 -1.46 -9.34 -4.56
CA ILE A 412 -1.01 -10.73 -4.45
C ILE A 412 -1.55 -11.31 -3.14
N LEU A 413 -2.30 -12.40 -3.26
CA LEU A 413 -2.75 -13.24 -2.15
C LEU A 413 -1.99 -14.56 -2.22
N ALA A 414 -1.01 -14.74 -1.34
CA ALA A 414 -0.17 -15.94 -1.29
C ALA A 414 -0.64 -16.92 -0.22
N THR A 415 -0.49 -18.22 -0.44
CA THR A 415 -0.62 -19.25 0.60
C THR A 415 0.73 -19.92 0.85
N ALA A 416 1.12 -20.03 2.12
CA ALA A 416 2.40 -20.62 2.51
C ALA A 416 2.30 -21.33 3.87
N ARG A 417 3.27 -22.21 4.17
CA ARG A 417 3.41 -22.83 5.51
C ARG A 417 4.13 -21.92 6.50
N GLU A 418 5.01 -21.08 5.98
CA GLU A 418 5.84 -20.13 6.72
C GLU A 418 5.78 -18.78 6.00
N ARG A 419 6.32 -17.73 6.63
CA ARG A 419 6.37 -16.39 6.05
C ARG A 419 7.33 -16.37 4.87
N LEU A 420 7.03 -15.56 3.84
CA LEU A 420 7.89 -15.41 2.67
C LEU A 420 9.08 -14.46 2.92
N HIS A 421 9.07 -13.74 4.05
CA HIS A 421 10.10 -12.80 4.48
C HIS A 421 10.30 -11.64 3.49
N LEU A 422 9.20 -11.20 2.88
CA LEU A 422 9.17 -10.05 1.98
C LEU A 422 8.96 -8.75 2.78
N GLN A 423 9.64 -7.66 2.38
CA GLN A 423 9.60 -6.39 3.11
C GLN A 423 8.18 -5.78 3.21
N ASN A 424 7.34 -5.98 2.19
CA ASN A 424 5.96 -5.47 2.12
C ASN A 424 4.92 -6.58 2.36
N GLU A 425 5.31 -7.67 3.03
CA GLU A 425 4.44 -8.81 3.31
C GLU A 425 3.51 -8.52 4.49
N TRP A 426 2.21 -8.58 4.24
CA TRP A 426 1.21 -8.68 5.28
C TRP A 426 0.98 -10.15 5.60
N VAL A 427 1.12 -10.53 6.86
CA VAL A 427 0.93 -11.92 7.28
C VAL A 427 -0.42 -12.05 7.96
N PHE A 428 -1.21 -13.02 7.49
CA PHE A 428 -2.45 -13.43 8.13
C PHE A 428 -2.33 -14.88 8.59
N ASP A 429 -2.23 -15.06 9.91
CA ASP A 429 -2.15 -16.38 10.53
C ASP A 429 -3.53 -17.06 10.51
N VAL A 430 -3.64 -18.18 9.80
CA VAL A 430 -4.90 -18.94 9.69
C VAL A 430 -5.00 -19.93 10.84
N GLU A 431 -5.75 -19.55 11.88
CA GLU A 431 -6.03 -20.41 13.03
C GLU A 431 -7.00 -21.56 12.69
N GLY A 432 -7.02 -22.58 13.55
CA GLY A 432 -8.00 -23.66 13.46
C GLY A 432 -9.43 -23.14 13.62
N LEU A 433 -10.39 -23.80 12.96
CA LEU A 433 -11.82 -23.48 13.14
C LEU A 433 -12.19 -23.57 14.62
N ARG A 434 -12.73 -22.48 15.17
CA ARG A 434 -13.29 -22.50 16.53
C ARG A 434 -14.45 -23.49 16.55
N CYS A 435 -14.36 -24.49 17.42
CA CYS A 435 -15.50 -25.35 17.70
C CYS A 435 -16.62 -24.45 18.22
N PRO A 436 -17.86 -24.51 17.67
CA PRO A 436 -18.98 -23.81 18.26
C PRO A 436 -19.06 -24.17 19.75
N ASP A 437 -19.29 -23.19 20.61
CA ASP A 437 -19.70 -23.47 21.99
C ASP A 437 -21.04 -24.19 21.90
N LEU A 438 -20.97 -25.52 21.88
CA LEU A 438 -22.10 -26.35 22.22
C LEU A 438 -22.35 -26.05 23.69
N ALA A 439 -23.26 -25.11 23.95
CA ALA A 439 -23.89 -25.00 25.25
C ALA A 439 -24.25 -26.42 25.70
N PRO A 440 -24.02 -26.81 26.98
CA PRO A 440 -24.35 -28.15 27.47
C PRO A 440 -25.87 -28.30 27.57
N ALA A 441 -26.53 -28.34 26.41
CA ALA A 441 -27.91 -28.72 26.21
C ALA A 441 -27.88 -29.94 25.28
N GLY A 442 -27.86 -31.12 25.88
CA GLY A 442 -28.42 -32.31 25.25
C GLY A 442 -27.51 -33.16 24.35
N ILE A 443 -26.18 -33.03 24.36
CA ILE A 443 -25.32 -34.02 23.66
C ILE A 443 -25.50 -35.43 24.27
N GLY A 444 -25.86 -35.51 25.56
CA GLY A 444 -26.11 -36.78 26.25
C GLY A 444 -27.32 -37.57 25.76
N GLU A 445 -28.30 -36.94 25.11
CA GLU A 445 -29.54 -37.62 24.65
C GLU A 445 -29.45 -38.05 23.18
N THR A 446 -28.80 -37.24 22.33
CA THR A 446 -28.58 -37.58 20.91
C THR A 446 -27.50 -38.65 20.75
N VAL A 447 -26.45 -38.63 21.57
CA VAL A 447 -25.41 -39.69 21.55
C VAL A 447 -25.91 -41.00 22.19
N ARG A 448 -26.83 -40.95 23.17
CA ARG A 448 -27.50 -42.16 23.68
C ARG A 448 -28.47 -42.78 22.67
N ARG A 449 -29.28 -41.98 21.97
CA ARG A 449 -30.14 -42.51 20.90
C ARG A 449 -29.37 -43.18 19.77
N LEU A 450 -28.17 -42.68 19.44
CA LEU A 450 -27.29 -43.30 18.46
C LEU A 450 -26.55 -44.53 19.02
N ALA A 451 -26.31 -44.63 20.33
CA ALA A 451 -25.75 -45.83 20.93
C ALA A 451 -26.77 -46.97 21.06
N ASP A 452 -28.02 -46.66 21.42
CA ASP A 452 -29.08 -47.65 21.59
C ASP A 452 -29.54 -48.26 20.25
N SER A 453 -29.49 -47.48 19.16
CA SER A 453 -29.83 -47.97 17.81
C SER A 453 -28.72 -48.81 17.15
N TRP A 454 -27.52 -48.88 17.75
CA TRP A 454 -26.46 -49.80 17.32
C TRP A 454 -26.48 -51.15 18.05
N GLN A 455 -27.18 -51.28 19.19
CA GLN A 455 -27.35 -52.57 19.86
C GLN A 455 -28.46 -53.43 19.24
N GLU A 456 -29.46 -52.84 18.58
CA GLU A 456 -30.52 -53.60 17.89
C GLU A 456 -30.08 -54.18 16.53
N TYR A 457 -28.91 -53.82 16.00
CA TYR A 457 -28.33 -54.39 14.77
C TYR A 457 -27.20 -55.41 15.02
N SER A 458 -26.93 -55.76 16.28
CA SER A 458 -25.92 -56.76 16.65
C SER A 458 -26.45 -57.82 17.64
N ALA A 459 -27.71 -58.23 17.47
CA ALA A 459 -28.30 -59.41 18.11
C ALA A 459 -28.77 -60.41 17.05
#